data_AF-A0A7S4SE90-F1
#
_entry.id   AF-A0A7S4SE90-F1
#
_cell.length_a   1.000
_cell.length_b   1.000
_cell.length_c   1.000
_cell.angle_alpha   90.00
_cell.angle_beta   90.00
_cell.angle_gamma   90.00
#
_symmetry.space_group_name_H-M   'P 1'
#
loop_
_entity.id
_entity.type
_entity.pdbx_description
1 polymer ?
#
loop_
_entity_poly.entity_id
_entity_poly.type
_entity_poly.pdbx_seq_one_letter_code
_entity_poly.pdbx_strand_id
1 'polypeptide(L)'
;NGFGTLVRARSRNDGTSNTWRHSLEEYSQYVDREASSLPSQLQEATLTRSRVKTIPLFGNDGAIVPGVTFVKLDCEGAEIDILLSPNAREYKSWRDVTHLVFEWSFTKEKRVDVFHRAQKNLQDAGFHVFYDGQGSWWDTEPNVIWPFHSDLVVYAMRTNKSS
;
A
#
# COMPACT_ATOMS: atom_id res chain seq x y z
N ASN A 1 -7.98 -16.71 5.43
CA ASN A 1 -8.77 -15.67 6.14
C ASN A 1 -8.18 -15.41 7.50
N GLY A 2 -7.73 -14.18 7.74
CA GLY A 2 -7.15 -13.74 9.02
C GLY A 2 -8.13 -12.89 9.82
N PHE A 3 -7.68 -12.44 10.98
CA PHE A 3 -8.31 -11.36 11.72
C PHE A 3 -7.28 -10.24 11.91
N GLY A 4 -7.74 -9.00 11.85
CA GLY A 4 -6.95 -7.82 12.19
C GLY A 4 -7.66 -6.99 13.25
N THR A 5 -6.94 -6.03 13.84
CA THR A 5 -7.52 -5.05 14.76
C THR A 5 -7.81 -3.78 13.99
N LEU A 6 -9.09 -3.47 13.81
CA LEU A 6 -9.54 -2.18 13.29
C LEU A 6 -9.43 -1.14 14.41
N VAL A 7 -8.69 -0.06 14.16
CA VAL A 7 -8.59 1.10 15.05
C VAL A 7 -9.45 2.22 14.49
N ARG A 8 -10.28 2.80 15.36
CA ARG A 8 -11.06 3.99 15.06
C ARG A 8 -10.66 5.10 16.02
N ALA A 9 -10.39 6.26 15.46
CA ALA A 9 -10.24 7.50 16.20
C ALA A 9 -11.47 8.39 15.97
N ARG A 10 -11.73 9.30 16.89
CA ARG A 10 -12.78 10.31 16.73
C ARG A 10 -12.14 11.69 16.65
N SER A 11 -12.61 12.53 15.72
CA SER A 11 -12.20 13.92 15.61
C SER A 11 -12.77 14.73 16.77
N ARG A 12 -11.94 15.55 17.42
CA ARG A 12 -12.36 16.44 18.53
C ARG A 12 -13.26 17.58 18.09
N ASN A 13 -13.14 18.01 16.84
CA ASN A 13 -13.79 19.24 16.38
C ASN A 13 -15.27 19.03 16.08
N ASP A 14 -15.62 17.85 15.58
CA ASP A 14 -16.96 17.54 15.05
C ASP A 14 -17.49 16.16 15.48
N GLY A 15 -16.70 15.38 16.23
CA GLY A 15 -17.10 14.05 16.70
C GLY A 15 -17.14 12.99 15.60
N THR A 16 -16.66 13.30 14.38
CA THR A 16 -16.66 12.36 13.26
C THR A 16 -15.74 11.18 13.57
N SER A 17 -16.27 9.95 13.45
CA SER A 17 -15.48 8.73 13.59
C SER A 17 -14.67 8.53 12.31
N ASN A 18 -13.34 8.66 12.42
CA ASN A 18 -12.44 8.50 11.30
C ASN A 18 -11.82 7.11 11.29
N THR A 19 -11.98 6.45 10.15
CA THR A 19 -11.08 5.40 9.64
C THR A 19 -10.18 5.95 8.51
N TRP A 20 -10.21 7.26 8.28
CA TRP A 20 -9.96 7.91 6.98
C TRP A 20 -8.54 7.79 6.41
N ARG A 21 -7.61 7.14 7.13
CA ARG A 21 -6.26 6.88 6.62
C ARG A 21 -5.79 5.47 6.94
N HIS A 22 -5.71 5.10 8.21
CA HIS A 22 -5.20 3.78 8.58
C HIS A 22 -6.19 3.04 9.48
N SER A 23 -6.80 2.01 8.91
CA SER A 23 -7.86 1.26 9.57
C SER A 23 -7.31 0.13 10.44
N LEU A 24 -6.24 -0.54 10.04
CA LEU A 24 -5.64 -1.64 10.80
C LEU A 24 -4.51 -1.13 11.70
N GLU A 25 -4.47 -1.61 12.94
CA GLU A 25 -3.59 -1.13 14.01
C GLU A 25 -2.11 -1.08 13.63
N GLU A 26 -1.60 -2.11 12.95
CA GLU A 26 -0.20 -2.21 12.56
C GLU A 26 0.25 -1.15 11.52
N TYR A 27 -0.69 -0.65 10.72
CA TYR A 27 -0.44 0.43 9.76
C TYR A 27 -0.94 1.77 10.28
N SER A 28 -1.50 1.80 11.49
CA SER A 28 -2.16 2.97 12.06
C SER A 28 -1.20 3.98 12.65
N GLN A 29 -1.38 5.24 12.26
CA GLN A 29 -0.71 6.39 12.90
C GLN A 29 -1.42 6.86 14.17
N TYR A 30 -2.58 6.28 14.50
CA TYR A 30 -3.30 6.61 15.72
C TYR A 30 -2.58 6.06 16.96
N VAL A 31 -2.66 6.84 18.03
CA VAL A 31 -1.86 6.69 19.24
C VAL A 31 -2.75 6.96 20.46
N ASP A 32 -2.63 6.13 21.49
CA ASP A 32 -3.32 6.35 22.77
C ASP A 32 -2.60 7.43 23.59
N ARG A 33 -3.37 8.35 24.20
CA ARG A 33 -2.81 9.53 24.90
C ARG A 33 -2.12 9.23 26.24
N GLU A 34 -2.16 8.00 26.76
CA GLU A 34 -1.57 7.68 28.07
C GLU A 34 -0.03 7.56 28.06
N ALA A 35 0.61 7.47 26.88
CA ALA A 35 2.06 7.37 26.78
C ALA A 35 2.63 8.41 25.78
N SER A 36 3.13 9.51 26.35
CA SER A 36 4.01 10.51 25.71
C SER A 36 3.40 11.37 24.59
N SER A 37 3.94 12.59 24.46
CA SER A 37 3.57 13.68 23.56
C SER A 37 3.16 13.23 22.14
N LEU A 38 1.90 13.48 21.77
CA LEU A 38 1.36 13.10 20.46
C LEU A 38 1.35 14.26 19.44
N PRO A 39 1.47 13.95 18.13
CA PRO A 39 1.76 14.92 17.06
C PRO A 39 0.60 15.83 16.64
N SER A 40 -0.63 15.65 17.16
CA SER A 40 -1.79 16.46 16.76
C SER A 40 -2.79 16.67 17.89
N GLN A 41 -3.26 17.91 18.03
CA GLN A 41 -4.31 18.30 18.99
C GLN A 41 -5.72 17.87 18.55
N LEU A 42 -5.90 17.35 17.33
CA LEU A 42 -7.20 17.15 16.67
C LEU A 42 -7.89 15.80 16.99
N GLN A 43 -7.18 14.84 17.58
CA GLN A 43 -7.72 13.50 17.90
C GLN A 43 -8.32 13.42 19.31
N GLU A 44 -9.53 12.84 19.45
CA GLU A 44 -10.10 12.49 20.76
C GLU A 44 -9.29 11.38 21.44
N ALA A 45 -9.30 11.40 22.77
CA ALA A 45 -8.29 10.74 23.60
C ALA A 45 -8.40 9.22 23.72
N THR A 46 -9.33 8.56 23.02
CA THR A 46 -9.59 7.13 23.19
C THR A 46 -9.77 6.46 21.85
N LEU A 47 -8.85 5.56 21.51
CA LEU A 47 -8.97 4.70 20.35
C LEU A 47 -9.99 3.59 20.63
N THR A 48 -10.91 3.38 19.71
CA THR A 48 -11.78 2.20 19.74
C THR A 48 -11.15 1.11 18.88
N ARG A 49 -10.97 -0.07 19.47
CA ARG A 49 -10.41 -1.24 18.79
C ARG A 49 -11.50 -2.27 18.55
N SER A 50 -11.55 -2.84 17.36
CA SER A 50 -12.52 -3.87 17.01
C SER A 50 -11.86 -4.95 16.17
N ARG A 51 -12.07 -6.21 16.53
CA ARG A 51 -11.56 -7.32 15.74
C ARG A 51 -12.37 -7.46 14.46
N VAL A 52 -11.72 -7.42 13.31
CA VAL A 52 -12.34 -7.55 12.00
C VAL A 52 -11.76 -8.73 11.23
N LYS A 53 -12.60 -9.40 10.43
CA LYS A 53 -12.14 -10.44 9.52
C LYS A 53 -11.40 -9.79 8.36
N THR A 54 -10.21 -10.28 8.02
CA THR A 54 -9.42 -9.79 6.90
C THR A 54 -9.41 -10.79 5.75
N ILE A 55 -9.43 -10.25 4.53
CA ILE A 55 -9.33 -10.99 3.27
C ILE A 55 -7.95 -10.67 2.70
N PRO A 56 -7.11 -11.68 2.39
CA PRO A 56 -5.83 -11.42 1.74
C PRO A 56 -6.07 -10.85 0.33
N LEU A 57 -5.11 -10.12 -0.22
CA LEU A 57 -5.25 -9.67 -1.61
C LEU A 57 -5.15 -10.85 -2.59
N PHE A 58 -4.16 -11.72 -2.39
CA PHE A 58 -3.85 -12.86 -3.25
C PHE A 58 -4.39 -14.20 -2.71
N GLY A 59 -4.38 -15.22 -3.57
CA GLY A 59 -4.77 -16.60 -3.22
C GLY A 59 -6.22 -16.93 -3.57
N ASN A 60 -6.65 -18.16 -3.30
CA ASN A 60 -7.97 -18.66 -3.70
C ASN A 60 -9.12 -17.90 -3.02
N ASP A 61 -8.95 -17.59 -1.74
CA ASP A 61 -9.90 -16.79 -0.94
C ASP A 61 -9.53 -15.29 -0.92
N GLY A 62 -8.73 -14.83 -1.89
CA GLY A 62 -8.24 -13.46 -1.96
C GLY A 62 -9.24 -12.48 -2.58
N ALA A 63 -8.97 -11.18 -2.42
CA ALA A 63 -9.77 -10.11 -3.02
C ALA A 63 -9.62 -10.03 -4.54
N ILE A 64 -8.47 -10.47 -5.10
CA ILE A 64 -8.33 -10.64 -6.55
C ILE A 64 -9.01 -11.95 -6.96
N VAL A 65 -10.20 -11.82 -7.55
CA VAL A 65 -11.03 -12.92 -8.08
C VAL A 65 -11.08 -12.88 -9.61
N PRO A 66 -11.53 -13.95 -10.31
CA PRO A 66 -11.58 -13.96 -11.77
C PRO A 66 -12.52 -12.85 -12.27
N GLY A 67 -12.15 -12.24 -13.40
CA GLY A 67 -12.84 -11.09 -13.99
C GLY A 67 -12.39 -9.72 -13.48
N VAL A 68 -11.59 -9.65 -12.41
CA VAL A 68 -10.99 -8.38 -11.96
C VAL A 68 -9.82 -8.02 -12.88
N THR A 69 -10.02 -6.99 -13.70
CA THR A 69 -9.02 -6.54 -14.69
C THR A 69 -8.28 -5.27 -14.29
N PHE A 70 -8.83 -4.47 -13.38
CA PHE A 70 -8.25 -3.22 -12.90
C PHE A 70 -8.18 -3.22 -11.37
N VAL A 71 -7.01 -2.88 -10.83
CA VAL A 71 -6.77 -2.76 -9.38
C VAL A 71 -6.14 -1.40 -9.10
N LYS A 72 -6.71 -0.66 -8.16
CA LYS A 72 -6.02 0.46 -7.49
C LYS A 72 -5.66 0.00 -6.09
N LEU A 73 -4.38 0.09 -5.72
CA LEU A 73 -3.95 -0.08 -4.34
C LEU A 73 -3.87 1.30 -3.69
N ASP A 74 -4.69 1.47 -2.67
CA ASP A 74 -4.82 2.66 -1.83
C ASP A 74 -5.17 2.14 -0.43
N CYS A 75 -4.15 1.55 0.17
CA CYS A 75 -4.13 0.76 1.38
C CYS A 75 -3.13 1.33 2.41
N GLU A 76 -2.70 2.57 2.20
CA GLU A 76 -2.22 3.44 3.26
C GLU A 76 -0.94 2.90 3.91
N GLY A 77 -0.01 2.44 3.08
CA GLY A 77 1.29 1.87 3.43
C GLY A 77 1.36 0.36 3.21
N ALA A 78 0.23 -0.34 3.31
CA ALA A 78 0.18 -1.79 3.10
C ALA A 78 0.50 -2.19 1.64
N GLU A 79 0.44 -1.26 0.69
CA GLU A 79 0.88 -1.48 -0.70
C GLU A 79 2.34 -1.90 -0.74
N ILE A 80 3.19 -1.35 0.13
CA ILE A 80 4.62 -1.69 0.19
C ILE A 80 4.78 -3.18 0.51
N ASP A 81 4.12 -3.66 1.56
CA ASP A 81 4.19 -5.07 1.97
C ASP A 81 3.55 -6.00 0.93
N ILE A 82 2.43 -5.59 0.36
CA ILE A 82 1.76 -6.32 -0.72
C ILE A 82 2.71 -6.49 -1.91
N LEU A 83 3.31 -5.40 -2.39
CA LEU A 83 4.15 -5.37 -3.59
C LEU A 83 5.53 -6.01 -3.38
N LEU A 84 6.03 -6.03 -2.14
CA LEU A 84 7.25 -6.75 -1.77
C LEU A 84 7.01 -8.23 -1.45
N SER A 85 5.76 -8.65 -1.28
CA SER A 85 5.44 -10.05 -0.97
C SER A 85 5.84 -11.00 -2.11
N PRO A 86 6.20 -12.27 -1.82
CA PRO A 86 6.50 -13.25 -2.85
C PRO A 86 5.36 -13.45 -3.85
N ASN A 87 4.11 -13.29 -3.42
CA ASN A 87 2.95 -13.47 -4.28
C ASN A 87 2.87 -12.41 -5.37
N ALA A 88 3.28 -11.17 -5.10
CA ALA A 88 3.25 -10.08 -6.08
C ALA A 88 4.16 -10.33 -7.28
N ARG A 89 5.18 -11.20 -7.16
CA ARG A 89 6.04 -11.58 -8.27
C ARG A 89 5.45 -12.67 -9.17
N GLU A 90 4.38 -13.33 -8.74
CA GLU A 90 3.82 -14.48 -9.43
C GLU A 90 2.70 -14.05 -10.38
N TYR A 91 2.87 -14.30 -11.68
CA TYR A 91 1.85 -14.03 -12.71
C TYR A 91 0.44 -14.51 -12.31
N LYS A 92 0.35 -15.72 -11.73
CA LYS A 92 -0.92 -16.35 -11.34
C LYS A 92 -1.63 -15.63 -10.18
N SER A 93 -0.90 -14.93 -9.30
CA SER A 93 -1.48 -14.22 -8.16
C SER A 93 -2.36 -13.06 -8.61
N TRP A 94 -1.99 -12.44 -9.73
CA TRP A 94 -2.73 -11.32 -10.32
C TRP A 94 -3.89 -11.75 -11.22
N ARG A 95 -4.09 -13.07 -11.45
CA ARG A 95 -5.21 -13.63 -12.22
C ARG A 95 -5.45 -12.92 -13.56
N ASP A 96 -6.55 -12.17 -13.69
CA ASP A 96 -6.99 -11.46 -14.90
C ASP A 96 -6.61 -9.96 -14.88
N VAL A 97 -5.90 -9.50 -13.85
CA VAL A 97 -5.54 -8.09 -13.71
C VAL A 97 -4.61 -7.68 -14.85
N THR A 98 -5.04 -6.68 -15.60
CA THR A 98 -4.28 -6.09 -16.72
C THR A 98 -3.76 -4.70 -16.37
N HIS A 99 -4.41 -4.02 -15.41
CA HIS A 99 -4.11 -2.65 -15.03
C HIS A 99 -3.99 -2.55 -13.52
N LEU A 100 -2.87 -2.01 -13.06
CA LEU A 100 -2.59 -1.76 -11.66
C LEU A 100 -2.14 -0.30 -11.49
N VAL A 101 -2.74 0.40 -10.53
CA VAL A 101 -2.32 1.74 -10.10
C VAL A 101 -2.04 1.68 -8.61
N PHE A 102 -0.94 2.28 -8.16
CA PHE A 102 -0.67 2.44 -6.74
C PHE A 102 0.13 3.71 -6.47
N GLU A 103 0.04 4.22 -5.26
CA GLU A 103 0.94 5.25 -4.75
C GLU A 103 2.07 4.57 -3.97
N TRP A 104 3.33 4.86 -4.32
CA TRP A 104 4.47 4.50 -3.50
C TRP A 104 4.76 5.64 -2.52
N SER A 105 4.55 5.38 -1.23
CA SER A 105 4.77 6.39 -0.21
C SER A 105 6.21 6.46 0.24
N PHE A 106 6.96 7.42 -0.30
CA PHE A 106 8.33 7.69 0.11
C PHE A 106 8.41 8.37 1.47
N THR A 107 7.30 8.87 2.02
CA THR A 107 7.26 9.27 3.43
C THR A 107 7.38 8.08 4.39
N LYS A 108 6.96 6.88 3.96
CA LYS A 108 6.99 5.63 4.75
C LYS A 108 8.21 4.77 4.43
N GLU A 109 8.58 4.66 3.15
CA GLU A 109 9.75 3.92 2.69
C GLU A 109 10.58 4.78 1.73
N LYS A 110 11.64 5.40 2.24
CA LYS A 110 12.47 6.37 1.51
C LYS A 110 13.49 5.74 0.57
N ARG A 111 13.78 4.45 0.73
CA ARG A 111 14.87 3.78 0.03
C ARG A 111 14.44 3.41 -1.39
N VAL A 112 15.16 3.91 -2.39
CA VAL A 112 14.81 3.69 -3.80
C VAL A 112 15.06 2.24 -4.21
N ASP A 113 16.05 1.55 -3.65
CA ASP A 113 16.30 0.13 -3.94
C ASP A 113 15.11 -0.76 -3.55
N VAL A 114 14.39 -0.40 -2.48
CA VAL A 114 13.18 -1.11 -2.04
C VAL A 114 12.05 -0.93 -3.04
N PHE A 115 11.87 0.29 -3.54
CA PHE A 115 10.93 0.58 -4.62
C PHE A 115 11.27 -0.21 -5.89
N HIS A 116 12.55 -0.28 -6.28
CA HIS A 116 13.00 -1.09 -7.41
C HIS A 116 12.72 -2.57 -7.23
N ARG A 117 12.83 -3.11 -6.00
CA ARG A 117 12.41 -4.51 -5.73
C ARG A 117 10.92 -4.72 -5.97
N ALA A 118 10.08 -3.77 -5.55
CA ALA A 118 8.64 -3.83 -5.83
C ALA A 118 8.35 -3.77 -7.34
N GLN A 119 9.04 -2.90 -8.09
CA GLN A 119 8.93 -2.88 -9.56
C GLN A 119 9.35 -4.20 -10.19
N LYS A 120 10.47 -4.78 -9.72
CA LYS A 120 10.99 -6.04 -10.23
C LYS A 120 10.01 -7.18 -10.00
N ASN A 121 9.35 -7.23 -8.85
CA ASN A 121 8.27 -8.19 -8.60
C ASN A 121 7.15 -8.04 -9.63
N LEU A 122 6.67 -6.81 -9.87
CA LEU A 122 5.62 -6.56 -10.87
C LEU A 122 6.06 -6.96 -12.30
N GLN A 123 7.31 -6.65 -12.66
CA GLN A 123 7.89 -7.06 -13.94
C GLN A 123 7.96 -8.57 -14.09
N ASP A 124 8.36 -9.29 -13.03
CA ASP A 124 8.38 -10.76 -13.01
C ASP A 124 6.97 -11.37 -13.11
N ALA A 125 5.95 -10.67 -12.60
CA ALA A 125 4.55 -11.01 -12.79
C ALA A 125 4.01 -10.66 -14.20
N GLY A 126 4.83 -10.04 -15.04
CA GLY A 126 4.51 -9.71 -16.44
C GLY A 126 3.95 -8.30 -16.65
N PHE A 127 4.05 -7.41 -15.66
CA PHE A 127 3.66 -6.01 -15.83
C PHE A 127 4.80 -5.15 -16.40
N HIS A 128 4.45 -4.25 -17.30
CA HIS A 128 5.24 -3.08 -17.65
C HIS A 128 4.91 -1.96 -16.67
N VAL A 129 5.93 -1.41 -16.01
CA VAL A 129 5.78 -0.41 -14.95
C VAL A 129 6.20 0.97 -15.47
N PHE A 130 5.39 1.98 -15.19
CA PHE A 130 5.53 3.36 -15.63
C PHE A 130 5.33 4.31 -14.45
N TYR A 131 6.17 5.33 -14.36
CA TYR A 131 6.04 6.39 -13.35
C TYR A 131 6.84 7.63 -13.77
N ASP A 132 6.51 8.77 -13.17
CA ASP A 132 7.23 10.02 -13.44
C ASP A 132 8.65 9.99 -12.87
N GLY A 133 9.61 10.47 -13.65
CA GLY A 133 11.03 10.47 -13.29
C GLY A 133 11.79 9.17 -13.58
N GLN A 134 11.19 8.19 -14.27
CA GLN A 134 11.91 7.01 -14.80
C GLN A 134 13.17 7.40 -15.58
N GLY A 135 14.31 6.78 -15.24
CA GLY A 135 15.60 7.04 -15.87
C GLY A 135 16.32 8.30 -15.39
N SER A 136 15.80 8.99 -14.37
CA SER A 136 16.49 10.11 -13.72
C SER A 136 17.70 9.62 -12.91
N TRP A 137 18.59 10.55 -12.52
CA TRP A 137 19.79 10.23 -11.75
C TRP A 137 19.50 9.37 -10.50
N TRP A 138 18.46 9.72 -9.74
CA TRP A 138 18.06 9.03 -8.51
C TRP A 138 17.52 7.62 -8.76
N ASP A 139 17.00 7.37 -9.98
CA ASP A 139 16.41 6.10 -10.38
C ASP A 139 17.47 5.11 -10.88
N THR A 140 18.58 5.62 -11.41
CA THR A 140 19.65 4.79 -11.98
C THR A 140 20.80 4.50 -11.02
N GLU A 141 20.96 5.32 -9.98
CA GLU A 141 22.05 5.18 -9.02
C GLU A 141 21.71 4.20 -7.88
N PRO A 142 22.67 3.33 -7.48
CA PRO A 142 22.44 2.40 -6.39
C PRO A 142 22.44 3.11 -5.03
N ASN A 143 21.67 2.59 -4.08
CA ASN A 143 21.61 3.07 -2.68
C ASN A 143 21.14 4.54 -2.53
N VAL A 144 20.39 5.06 -3.49
CA VAL A 144 19.80 6.39 -3.40
C VAL A 144 18.59 6.39 -2.45
N ILE A 145 18.46 7.49 -1.72
CA ILE A 145 17.27 7.83 -0.95
C ILE A 145 16.45 8.80 -1.78
N TRP A 146 15.13 8.62 -1.77
CA TRP A 146 14.20 9.49 -2.47
C TRP A 146 14.45 10.97 -2.15
N PRO A 147 14.75 11.82 -3.16
CA PRO A 147 15.21 13.18 -2.91
C PRO A 147 14.08 14.19 -2.75
N PHE A 148 12.82 13.80 -3.00
CA PHE A 148 11.68 14.70 -2.99
C PHE A 148 10.76 14.50 -1.78
N HIS A 149 9.88 15.46 -1.54
CA HIS A 149 8.89 15.42 -0.45
C HIS A 149 7.52 14.88 -0.88
N SER A 150 7.43 14.34 -2.10
CA SER A 150 6.20 13.81 -2.67
C SER A 150 6.25 12.29 -2.78
N ASP A 151 5.07 11.68 -2.68
CA ASP A 151 4.87 10.28 -3.04
C ASP A 151 4.75 10.14 -4.56
N LEU A 152 4.81 8.91 -5.06
CA LEU A 152 4.97 8.64 -6.48
C LEU A 152 3.82 7.76 -6.97
N VAL A 153 3.06 8.25 -7.94
CA VAL A 153 2.00 7.45 -8.58
C VAL A 153 2.62 6.55 -9.63
N VAL A 154 2.36 5.25 -9.50
CA VAL A 154 2.92 4.22 -10.36
C VAL A 154 1.79 3.51 -11.09
N TYR A 155 1.98 3.34 -12.39
CA TYR A 155 1.08 2.64 -13.27
C TYR A 155 1.74 1.37 -13.81
N ALA A 156 1.03 0.27 -13.78
CA ALA A 156 1.51 -1.01 -14.27
C ALA A 156 0.48 -1.63 -15.21
N MET A 157 0.93 -2.03 -16.40
CA MET A 157 0.09 -2.69 -17.41
C MET A 157 0.63 -4.05 -17.80
N ARG A 158 -0.25 -5.01 -17.94
CA ARG A 158 0.07 -6.33 -18.48
C ARG A 158 -0.75 -6.56 -19.74
N THR A 159 -0.09 -6.88 -20.83
CA THR A 159 -0.76 -7.38 -22.03
C THR A 159 -1.25 -8.79 -21.76
N ASN A 160 -2.53 -9.07 -22.06
CA ASN A 160 -3.00 -10.44 -22.04
C ASN A 160 -2.11 -11.27 -22.96
N LYS A 161 -1.53 -12.36 -22.45
CA LYS A 161 -0.92 -13.34 -23.34
C LYS A 161 -2.02 -13.80 -24.28
N SER A 162 -1.88 -13.51 -25.56
CA SER A 162 -2.63 -14.19 -26.60
C SER A 162 -2.37 -15.68 -26.41
N SER A 163 -3.38 -16.38 -25.90
CA SER A 163 -3.46 -17.84 -25.89
C SER A 163 -3.37 -18.38 -27.29
#